data_AF-A0A1A8J2K1-F1
#
_entry.id   AF-A0A1A8J2K1-F1
#
_cell.length_a   1.000
_cell.length_b   1.000
_cell.length_c   1.000
_cell.angle_alpha   90.00
_cell.angle_beta   90.00
_cell.angle_gamma   90.00
#
_symmetry.space_group_name_H-M   'P 1'
#
loop_
_entity.id
_entity.type
_entity.pdbx_description
1 polymer ?
#
loop_
_entity_poly.entity_id
_entity_poly.type
_entity_poly.pdbx_seq_one_letter_code
_entity_poly.pdbx_strand_id
1 'polypeptide(L)'
;NTICVAIVHHDQPDWLTVFLYYAEFVFLGLFLAEMFLKMYGLGFRLYFHSSFNCFDCGVIVGSIFEVVWGFFRPGMSFGISVLRALRLLRIFKITKYWASLRNLVVSLMSSMKSIISLLFLLFLFTVVFALLGMQLFGGRFIFEDYTPTNFDTFPAAIMTVFQILTGEDWNEVMYNGIRSQGGVQYGMWSSIYFIVLTLFGNYTLLNVFLAIA
;
A
#
# COMPACT_ATOMS: atom_id res chain seq x y z
N ASN A 1 16.45 -4.31 -17.23
CA ASN A 1 15.82 -4.55 -15.92
C ASN A 1 14.33 -4.23 -15.94
N THR A 2 13.89 -2.99 -16.14
CA THR A 2 12.44 -2.64 -16.18
C THR A 2 11.64 -3.45 -17.21
N ILE A 3 12.18 -3.63 -18.42
CA ILE A 3 11.55 -4.47 -19.46
C ILE A 3 11.42 -5.93 -19.00
N CYS A 4 12.45 -6.49 -18.36
CA CYS A 4 12.41 -7.86 -17.84
C CYS A 4 11.32 -8.05 -16.78
N VAL A 5 11.05 -7.03 -15.97
CA VAL A 5 9.93 -7.03 -15.03
C VAL A 5 8.58 -6.95 -15.77
N ALA A 6 8.50 -6.14 -16.82
CA ALA A 6 7.26 -5.89 -17.56
C ALA A 6 6.78 -7.08 -18.43
N ILE A 7 7.68 -7.97 -18.85
CA ILE A 7 7.33 -9.12 -19.72
C ILE A 7 6.83 -10.35 -18.94
N VAL A 8 6.84 -10.31 -17.60
CA VAL A 8 6.32 -11.41 -16.75
C VAL A 8 4.81 -11.55 -16.97
N HIS A 9 4.34 -12.77 -17.26
CA HIS A 9 2.92 -13.05 -17.46
C HIS A 9 2.51 -14.44 -16.93
N HIS A 10 1.20 -14.64 -16.74
CA HIS A 10 0.63 -15.93 -16.35
C HIS A 10 0.83 -16.96 -17.47
N ASP A 11 1.13 -18.21 -17.11
CA ASP A 11 1.45 -19.31 -18.03
C ASP A 11 2.58 -19.00 -19.04
N GLN A 12 3.57 -18.23 -18.60
CA GLN A 12 4.73 -17.92 -19.45
C GLN A 12 5.59 -19.16 -19.74
N PRO A 13 6.22 -19.25 -20.93
CA PRO A 13 7.02 -20.39 -21.31
C PRO A 13 8.29 -20.53 -20.45
N ASP A 14 8.74 -21.77 -20.22
CA ASP A 14 9.88 -22.07 -19.33
C ASP A 14 11.17 -21.34 -19.71
N TRP A 15 11.43 -21.18 -21.01
CA TRP A 15 12.60 -20.46 -21.49
C TRP A 15 12.61 -18.99 -21.03
N LEU A 16 11.43 -18.35 -20.93
CA LEU A 16 11.30 -16.98 -20.48
C LEU A 16 11.58 -16.89 -18.98
N THR A 17 11.06 -17.84 -18.20
CA THR A 17 11.35 -17.96 -16.75
C THR A 17 12.85 -18.11 -16.50
N VAL A 18 13.52 -18.99 -17.24
CA VAL A 18 14.97 -19.21 -17.14
C VAL A 18 15.76 -17.96 -17.57
N PHE A 19 15.36 -17.32 -18.67
CA PHE A 19 15.99 -16.07 -19.14
C PHE A 19 15.88 -14.96 -18.09
N LEU A 20 14.69 -14.75 -17.53
CA LEU A 20 14.44 -13.73 -16.52
C LEU A 20 15.26 -13.97 -15.25
N TYR A 21 15.37 -15.23 -14.82
CA TYR A 21 16.22 -15.61 -13.70
C TYR A 21 17.68 -15.20 -13.90
N TYR A 22 18.28 -15.56 -15.03
CA TYR A 22 19.67 -15.17 -15.33
C TYR A 22 19.83 -13.66 -15.47
N ALA A 23 18.88 -12.99 -16.13
CA ALA A 23 18.90 -11.54 -16.28
C ALA A 23 18.91 -10.83 -14.91
N GLU A 24 18.19 -11.32 -13.92
CA GLU A 24 18.18 -10.77 -12.57
C GLU A 24 19.54 -10.85 -11.88
N PHE A 25 20.22 -11.99 -11.97
CA PHE A 25 21.59 -12.15 -11.46
C PHE A 25 22.57 -11.19 -12.14
N VAL A 26 22.48 -11.06 -13.48
CA VAL A 26 23.33 -10.15 -14.25
C VAL A 26 23.09 -8.69 -13.83
N PHE A 27 21.83 -8.25 -13.74
CA PHE A 27 21.52 -6.88 -13.32
C PHE A 27 21.93 -6.61 -11.86
N LEU A 28 21.78 -7.58 -10.97
CA LEU A 28 22.25 -7.45 -9.59
C LEU A 28 23.77 -7.26 -9.53
N GLY A 29 24.52 -8.07 -10.28
CA GLY A 29 25.98 -7.92 -10.38
C GLY A 29 26.40 -6.55 -10.90
N LEU A 30 25.75 -6.05 -11.97
CA LEU A 30 26.02 -4.72 -12.52
C LEU A 30 25.72 -3.60 -11.51
N PHE A 31 24.58 -3.66 -10.81
CA PHE A 31 24.24 -2.66 -9.80
C PHE A 31 25.15 -2.70 -8.57
N LEU A 32 25.59 -3.89 -8.18
CA LEU A 32 26.55 -4.06 -7.11
C LEU A 32 27.90 -3.44 -7.48
N ALA A 33 28.37 -3.67 -8.72
CA ALA A 33 29.58 -3.05 -9.23
C ALA A 33 29.45 -1.51 -9.29
N GLU A 34 28.34 -0.99 -9.80
CA GLU A 34 28.03 0.46 -9.80
C GLU A 34 28.07 1.05 -8.38
N MET A 35 27.50 0.35 -7.40
CA MET A 35 27.49 0.78 -5.99
C MET A 35 28.91 0.86 -5.42
N PHE A 36 29.72 -0.19 -5.60
CA PHE A 36 31.10 -0.20 -5.11
C PHE A 36 31.96 0.86 -5.78
N LEU A 37 31.82 1.06 -7.10
CA LEU A 37 32.53 2.12 -7.82
C LEU A 37 32.17 3.51 -7.28
N LYS A 38 30.89 3.79 -7.03
CA LYS A 38 30.46 5.06 -6.42
C LYS A 38 31.00 5.23 -5.01
N MET A 39 30.99 4.17 -4.19
CA MET A 39 31.46 4.24 -2.81
C MET A 39 32.98 4.47 -2.75
N TYR A 40 33.73 3.87 -3.67
CA TYR A 40 35.17 4.08 -3.82
C TYR A 40 35.49 5.50 -4.33
N GLY A 41 34.79 5.96 -5.38
CA GLY A 41 35.08 7.25 -6.00
C GLY A 41 34.61 8.48 -5.22
N LEU A 42 33.43 8.42 -4.58
CA LEU A 42 32.86 9.53 -3.80
C LEU A 42 33.29 9.50 -2.33
N GLY A 43 33.76 8.35 -1.85
CA GLY A 43 33.96 8.08 -0.43
C GLY A 43 32.67 7.69 0.29
N PHE A 44 32.83 6.86 1.33
CA PHE A 44 31.71 6.27 2.08
C PHE A 44 30.75 7.33 2.64
N ARG A 45 31.27 8.40 3.26
CA ARG A 45 30.45 9.43 3.91
C ARG A 45 29.60 10.22 2.91
N LEU A 46 30.17 10.58 1.76
CA LEU A 46 29.45 11.34 0.74
C LEU A 46 28.40 10.49 0.03
N TYR A 47 28.66 9.19 -0.13
CA TYR A 47 27.69 8.24 -0.69
C TYR A 47 26.40 8.20 0.14
N PHE A 48 26.49 8.02 1.46
CA PHE A 48 25.33 7.93 2.35
C PHE A 48 24.63 9.26 2.63
N HIS A 49 25.26 10.39 2.33
CA HIS A 49 24.61 11.70 2.44
C HIS A 49 23.55 11.93 1.33
N SER A 50 23.65 11.22 0.21
CA SER A 50 22.66 11.34 -0.88
C SER A 50 21.51 10.36 -0.70
N SER A 51 20.28 10.87 -0.51
CA SER A 51 19.07 10.04 -0.32
C SER A 51 18.86 9.02 -1.44
N PHE A 52 19.15 9.37 -2.69
CA PHE A 52 19.02 8.46 -3.84
C PHE A 52 20.06 7.33 -3.83
N ASN A 53 21.28 7.61 -3.38
CA ASN A 53 22.30 6.56 -3.25
C ASN A 53 21.98 5.64 -2.05
N CYS A 54 21.44 6.18 -0.96
CA CYS A 54 20.93 5.41 0.17
C CYS A 54 19.79 4.46 -0.28
N PHE A 55 18.87 4.96 -1.09
CA PHE A 55 17.81 4.14 -1.71
C PHE A 55 18.38 3.04 -2.61
N ASP A 56 19.34 3.37 -3.50
CA ASP A 56 20.02 2.38 -4.35
C ASP A 56 20.68 1.27 -3.52
N CYS A 57 21.36 1.63 -2.43
CA CYS A 57 21.99 0.69 -1.51
C CYS A 57 20.94 -0.25 -0.88
N GLY A 58 19.82 0.29 -0.39
CA GLY A 58 18.73 -0.50 0.18
C GLY A 58 18.14 -1.50 -0.83
N VAL A 59 17.94 -1.09 -2.09
CA VAL A 59 17.45 -1.99 -3.16
C VAL A 59 18.44 -3.12 -3.45
N ILE A 60 19.75 -2.82 -3.46
CA ILE A 60 20.80 -3.84 -3.70
C ILE A 60 20.87 -4.81 -2.51
N VAL A 61 20.87 -4.31 -1.27
CA VAL A 61 20.88 -5.14 -0.06
C VAL A 61 19.66 -6.05 -0.01
N GLY A 62 18.46 -5.51 -0.28
CA GLY A 62 17.24 -6.31 -0.35
C GLY A 62 17.28 -7.40 -1.43
N SER A 63 17.88 -7.10 -2.58
CA SER A 63 18.05 -8.07 -3.68
C SER A 63 19.08 -9.17 -3.33
N ILE A 64 20.16 -8.83 -2.63
CA ILE A 64 21.13 -9.83 -2.12
C ILE A 64 20.46 -10.71 -1.08
N PHE A 65 19.73 -10.10 -0.12
CA PHE A 65 19.03 -10.83 0.92
C PHE A 65 18.06 -11.85 0.33
N GLU A 66 17.32 -11.47 -0.71
CA GLU A 66 16.41 -12.38 -1.42
C GLU A 66 17.13 -13.59 -2.03
N VAL A 67 18.24 -13.37 -2.75
CA VAL A 67 19.03 -14.46 -3.37
C VAL A 67 19.58 -15.41 -2.31
N VAL A 68 20.14 -14.85 -1.22
CA VAL A 68 20.68 -15.64 -0.10
C VAL A 68 19.55 -16.42 0.58
N TRP A 69 18.42 -15.79 0.86
CA TRP A 69 17.29 -16.44 1.51
C TRP A 69 16.73 -17.60 0.68
N GLY A 70 16.62 -17.41 -0.64
CA GLY A 70 16.20 -18.45 -1.58
C GLY A 70 17.12 -19.67 -1.60
N PHE A 71 18.42 -19.49 -1.32
CA PHE A 71 19.39 -20.58 -1.22
C PHE A 71 19.27 -21.36 0.09
N PHE A 72 19.09 -20.67 1.23
CA PHE A 72 19.04 -21.32 2.55
C PHE A 72 17.71 -22.03 2.86
N ARG A 73 16.60 -21.61 2.26
CA ARG A 73 15.26 -22.18 2.52
C ARG A 73 14.52 -22.52 1.21
N PRO A 74 14.97 -23.54 0.47
CA PRO A 74 14.23 -24.01 -0.72
C PRO A 74 12.85 -24.52 -0.28
N GLY A 75 11.78 -23.84 -0.70
CA GLY A 75 10.38 -24.31 -0.51
C GLY A 75 9.48 -23.46 0.41
N MET A 76 9.99 -22.45 1.10
CA MET A 76 9.13 -21.58 1.94
C MET A 76 8.48 -20.47 1.11
N SER A 77 7.34 -20.79 0.47
CA SER A 77 6.65 -19.93 -0.52
C SER A 77 6.18 -18.57 0.03
N PHE A 78 5.66 -18.50 1.27
CA PHE A 78 4.86 -17.36 1.73
C PHE A 78 5.67 -16.05 1.85
N GLY A 79 6.94 -16.10 2.28
CA GLY A 79 7.79 -14.91 2.38
C GLY A 79 8.48 -14.51 1.07
N ILE A 80 8.72 -15.48 0.18
CA ILE A 80 9.47 -15.26 -1.07
C ILE A 80 8.66 -14.41 -2.07
N SER A 81 7.33 -14.47 -2.05
CA SER A 81 6.49 -13.63 -2.93
C SER A 81 6.61 -12.14 -2.60
N VAL A 82 6.69 -11.77 -1.32
CA VAL A 82 6.88 -10.37 -0.92
C VAL A 82 8.28 -9.88 -1.27
N LEU A 83 9.32 -10.69 -1.04
CA LEU A 83 10.69 -10.35 -1.41
C LEU A 83 10.85 -10.18 -2.94
N ARG A 84 10.15 -11.00 -3.74
CA ARG A 84 10.06 -10.83 -5.19
C ARG A 84 9.40 -9.50 -5.58
N ALA A 85 8.38 -9.07 -4.84
CA ALA A 85 7.74 -7.76 -5.08
C ALA A 85 8.67 -6.57 -4.76
N LEU A 86 9.58 -6.69 -3.78
CA LEU A 86 10.57 -5.63 -3.48
C LEU A 86 11.47 -5.32 -4.68
N ARG A 87 11.63 -6.26 -5.63
CA ARG A 87 12.35 -6.01 -6.87
C ARG A 87 11.78 -4.82 -7.63
N LEU A 88 10.47 -4.57 -7.56
CA LEU A 88 9.81 -3.43 -8.22
C LEU A 88 10.35 -2.08 -7.75
N LEU A 89 10.89 -1.99 -6.53
CA LEU A 89 11.52 -0.77 -6.03
C LEU A 89 12.66 -0.28 -6.94
N ARG A 90 13.33 -1.18 -7.66
CA ARG A 90 14.39 -0.80 -8.61
C ARG A 90 13.88 0.07 -9.78
N ILE A 91 12.58 0.02 -10.10
CA ILE A 91 11.98 0.88 -11.13
C ILE A 91 12.05 2.34 -10.70
N PHE A 92 11.93 2.63 -9.40
CA PHE A 92 12.07 3.99 -8.86
C PHE A 92 13.45 4.60 -9.09
N LYS A 93 14.48 3.82 -9.47
CA LYS A 93 15.77 4.39 -9.90
C LYS A 93 15.62 5.38 -11.06
N ILE A 94 14.58 5.23 -11.89
CA ILE A 94 14.28 6.16 -13.00
C ILE A 94 14.06 7.60 -12.52
N THR A 95 13.56 7.78 -11.30
CA THR A 95 13.33 9.09 -10.66
C THR A 95 14.62 9.92 -10.55
N LYS A 96 15.79 9.28 -10.49
CA LYS A 96 17.09 9.97 -10.42
C LYS A 96 17.45 10.66 -11.73
N TYR A 97 17.08 10.04 -12.85
CA TYR A 97 17.46 10.46 -14.20
C TYR A 97 16.43 11.44 -14.80
N TRP A 98 15.16 11.32 -14.41
CA TRP A 98 14.08 12.15 -14.92
C TRP A 98 13.83 13.35 -14.00
N ALA A 99 14.35 14.52 -14.38
CA ALA A 99 14.30 15.72 -13.56
C ALA A 99 12.88 16.11 -13.13
N SER A 100 11.88 16.04 -14.03
CA SER A 100 10.48 16.35 -13.68
C SER A 100 9.92 15.38 -12.64
N LEU A 101 10.15 14.08 -12.80
CA LEU A 101 9.71 13.05 -11.85
C LEU A 101 10.43 13.20 -10.51
N ARG A 102 11.73 13.51 -10.52
CA ARG A 102 12.50 13.81 -9.31
C ARG A 102 11.89 14.95 -8.52
N ASN A 103 11.55 16.04 -9.22
CA ASN A 103 10.98 17.23 -8.59
C ASN A 103 9.62 16.90 -7.96
N LEU A 104 8.77 16.11 -8.64
CA LEU A 104 7.50 15.63 -8.06
C LEU A 104 7.71 14.83 -6.77
N VAL A 105 8.66 13.88 -6.77
CA VAL A 105 8.97 13.07 -5.58
C VAL A 105 9.50 13.95 -4.44
N VAL A 106 10.40 14.89 -4.73
CA VAL A 106 10.94 15.80 -3.71
C VAL A 106 9.85 16.72 -3.14
N SER A 107 8.97 17.26 -3.99
CA SER A 107 7.83 18.07 -3.57
C SER A 107 6.86 17.27 -2.67
N LEU A 108 6.56 16.03 -3.03
CA LEU A 108 5.78 15.13 -2.17
C LEU A 108 6.48 14.91 -0.82
N MET A 109 7.79 14.64 -0.83
CA MET A 109 8.57 14.43 0.39
C MET A 109 8.59 15.67 1.29
N SER A 110 8.63 16.89 0.74
CA SER A 110 8.58 18.11 1.55
C SER A 110 7.25 18.29 2.29
N SER A 111 6.15 17.78 1.73
CA SER A 111 4.81 17.86 2.33
C SER A 111 4.51 16.71 3.30
N MET A 112 5.37 15.68 3.38
CA MET A 112 5.12 14.47 4.18
C MET A 112 4.82 14.75 5.65
N LYS A 113 5.52 15.70 6.28
CA LYS A 113 5.27 16.02 7.70
C LYS A 113 3.84 16.53 7.92
N SER A 114 3.31 17.35 7.01
CA SER A 114 1.92 17.83 7.04
C SER A 114 0.95 16.69 6.77
N ILE A 115 1.23 15.89 5.74
CA ILE A 115 0.40 14.75 5.33
C ILE A 115 0.25 13.74 6.46
N ILE A 116 1.34 13.38 7.16
CA ILE A 116 1.30 12.41 8.26
C ILE A 116 0.37 12.88 9.38
N SER A 117 0.41 14.17 9.72
CA SER A 117 -0.47 14.75 10.75
C SER A 117 -1.94 14.60 10.38
N LEU A 118 -2.27 14.83 9.11
CA LEU A 118 -3.64 14.74 8.59
C LEU A 118 -4.10 13.29 8.44
N LEU A 119 -3.24 12.39 7.95
CA LEU A 119 -3.50 10.96 7.89
C LEU A 119 -3.71 10.35 9.27
N PHE A 120 -2.98 10.83 10.29
CA PHE A 120 -3.19 10.40 11.67
C PHE A 120 -4.57 10.80 12.18
N LEU A 121 -5.03 12.02 11.89
CA LEU A 121 -6.39 12.46 12.22
C LEU A 121 -7.45 11.60 11.51
N LEU A 122 -7.28 11.35 10.20
CA LEU A 122 -8.18 10.50 9.42
C LEU A 122 -8.22 9.07 9.95
N PHE A 123 -7.06 8.52 10.33
CA PHE A 123 -6.96 7.19 10.92
C PHE A 123 -7.65 7.13 12.28
N LEU A 124 -7.45 8.13 13.15
CA LEU A 124 -8.16 8.21 14.44
C LEU A 124 -9.67 8.28 14.24
N PHE A 125 -10.14 9.10 13.31
CA PHE A 125 -11.55 9.19 12.93
C PHE A 125 -12.09 7.83 12.47
N THR A 126 -11.35 7.14 11.61
CA THR A 126 -11.69 5.79 11.12
C THR A 126 -11.82 4.80 12.28
N VAL A 127 -10.88 4.81 13.23
CA VAL A 127 -10.92 3.93 14.40
C VAL A 127 -12.13 4.20 15.28
N VAL A 128 -12.46 5.47 15.55
CA VAL A 128 -13.64 5.84 16.35
C VAL A 128 -14.92 5.31 15.70
N PHE A 129 -15.10 5.53 14.40
CA PHE A 129 -16.29 5.04 13.68
C PHE A 129 -16.31 3.53 13.52
N ALA A 130 -15.15 2.87 13.37
CA ALA A 130 -15.06 1.42 13.31
C ALA A 130 -15.52 0.79 14.62
N LEU A 131 -15.02 1.27 15.77
CA LEU A 131 -15.43 0.78 17.08
C LEU A 131 -16.92 1.05 17.36
N LEU A 132 -17.42 2.23 17.00
CA LEU A 132 -18.84 2.54 17.09
C LEU A 132 -19.68 1.59 16.23
N GLY A 133 -19.25 1.34 14.98
CA GLY A 133 -19.90 0.41 14.06
C GLY A 133 -19.91 -1.02 14.59
N MET A 134 -18.83 -1.49 15.21
CA MET A 134 -18.79 -2.79 15.89
C MET A 134 -19.82 -2.90 17.02
N GLN A 135 -19.98 -1.85 17.84
CA GLN A 135 -20.99 -1.86 18.91
C GLN A 135 -22.42 -1.85 18.38
N LEU A 136 -22.67 -1.16 17.27
CA LEU A 136 -24.01 -1.04 16.69
C LEU A 136 -24.39 -2.26 15.85
N PHE A 137 -23.46 -2.78 15.04
CA PHE A 137 -23.73 -3.73 13.95
C PHE A 137 -22.94 -5.04 14.03
N GLY A 138 -22.02 -5.18 14.99
CA GLY A 138 -21.18 -6.38 15.12
C GLY A 138 -22.00 -7.65 15.31
N GLY A 139 -21.75 -8.65 14.47
CA GLY A 139 -22.45 -9.93 14.45
C GLY A 139 -23.90 -9.84 13.97
N ARG A 140 -24.36 -8.70 13.44
CA ARG A 140 -25.76 -8.49 13.01
C ARG A 140 -25.96 -8.60 11.51
N PHE A 141 -24.90 -8.63 10.72
CA PHE A 141 -24.97 -8.76 9.26
C PHE A 141 -25.06 -10.23 8.86
N ILE A 142 -26.10 -10.91 9.37
CA ILE A 142 -26.37 -12.32 9.07
C ILE A 142 -27.45 -12.35 7.98
N PHE A 143 -27.02 -12.30 6.73
CA PHE A 143 -27.90 -12.39 5.56
C PHE A 143 -27.65 -13.69 4.80
N GLU A 144 -28.63 -14.13 4.01
CA GLU A 144 -28.46 -15.29 3.11
C GLU A 144 -27.44 -15.00 1.99
N ASP A 145 -27.31 -13.73 1.61
CA ASP A 145 -26.33 -13.24 0.64
C ASP A 145 -24.96 -13.03 1.30
N TYR A 146 -23.90 -13.34 0.56
CA TYR A 146 -22.53 -13.09 1.01
C TYR A 146 -22.27 -11.58 1.13
N THR A 147 -22.06 -11.09 2.36
CA THR A 147 -21.67 -9.71 2.63
C THR A 147 -20.18 -9.60 2.99
N PRO A 148 -19.31 -9.20 2.05
CA PRO A 148 -17.89 -9.01 2.35
C PRO A 148 -17.66 -7.88 3.36
N THR A 149 -18.54 -6.88 3.38
CA THR A 149 -18.52 -5.75 4.31
C THR A 149 -19.30 -6.05 5.58
N ASN A 150 -18.64 -6.05 6.73
CA ASN A 150 -19.26 -6.29 8.03
C ASN A 150 -18.48 -5.61 9.16
N PHE A 151 -19.08 -5.60 10.35
CA PHE A 151 -18.54 -5.00 11.57
C PHE A 151 -18.18 -6.05 12.63
N ASP A 152 -17.90 -7.29 12.23
CA ASP A 152 -17.73 -8.40 13.17
C ASP A 152 -16.34 -8.41 13.82
N THR A 153 -15.32 -8.01 13.06
CA THR A 153 -13.94 -7.92 13.54
C THR A 153 -13.38 -6.53 13.31
N PHE A 154 -12.41 -6.13 14.14
CA PHE A 154 -11.81 -4.80 14.06
C PHE A 154 -11.20 -4.47 12.69
N PRO A 155 -10.43 -5.36 12.02
CA PRO A 155 -9.93 -5.09 10.67
C PRO A 155 -11.06 -4.98 9.62
N ALA A 156 -12.09 -5.83 9.70
CA ALA A 156 -13.24 -5.77 8.79
C ALA A 156 -14.04 -4.47 8.96
N ALA A 157 -14.22 -4.02 10.21
CA ALA A 157 -14.87 -2.75 10.52
C ALA A 157 -14.08 -1.56 9.98
N ILE A 158 -12.75 -1.55 10.12
CA ILE A 158 -11.89 -0.51 9.51
C ILE A 158 -12.06 -0.50 7.98
N MET A 159 -12.02 -1.66 7.33
CA MET A 159 -12.20 -1.75 5.87
C MET A 159 -13.58 -1.26 5.44
N THR A 160 -14.63 -1.59 6.19
CA THR A 160 -16.00 -1.13 5.91
C THR A 160 -16.14 0.38 6.08
N VAL A 161 -15.57 0.96 7.14
CA VAL A 161 -15.54 2.43 7.32
C VAL A 161 -14.72 3.10 6.21
N PHE A 162 -13.59 2.52 5.82
CA PHE A 162 -12.77 3.02 4.73
C PHE A 162 -13.54 3.01 3.39
N GLN A 163 -14.25 1.93 3.07
CA GLN A 163 -15.11 1.87 1.89
C GLN A 163 -16.17 3.00 1.91
N ILE A 164 -16.84 3.22 3.04
CA ILE A 164 -17.82 4.30 3.18
C ILE A 164 -17.16 5.69 2.97
N LEU A 165 -15.94 5.89 3.50
CA LEU A 165 -15.16 7.12 3.30
C LEU A 165 -14.78 7.36 1.84
N THR A 166 -14.54 6.30 1.06
CA THR A 166 -14.27 6.44 -0.38
C THR A 166 -15.53 6.73 -1.20
N GLY A 167 -16.72 6.56 -0.60
CA GLY A 167 -18.00 6.70 -1.30
C GLY A 167 -18.35 5.52 -2.21
N GLU A 168 -17.62 4.41 -2.13
CA GLU A 168 -17.87 3.19 -2.90
C GLU A 168 -18.95 2.35 -2.21
N ASP A 169 -20.10 2.16 -2.87
CA ASP A 169 -21.22 1.32 -2.41
C ASP A 169 -21.64 1.54 -0.92
N TRP A 170 -21.44 2.76 -0.42
CA TRP A 170 -21.73 3.12 0.97
C TRP A 170 -23.22 3.02 1.32
N ASN A 171 -24.08 3.22 0.31
CA ASN A 171 -25.53 3.07 0.43
C ASN A 171 -25.93 1.62 0.67
N GLU A 172 -25.25 0.65 0.06
CA GLU A 172 -25.49 -0.76 0.28
C GLU A 172 -25.17 -1.16 1.72
N VAL A 173 -24.02 -0.69 2.25
CA VAL A 173 -23.65 -0.91 3.66
C VAL A 173 -24.68 -0.28 4.60
N MET A 174 -25.20 0.90 4.26
CA MET A 174 -26.28 1.55 5.00
C MET A 174 -27.57 0.73 4.97
N TYR A 175 -27.97 0.20 3.81
CA TYR A 175 -29.16 -0.64 3.68
C TYR A 175 -29.04 -1.93 4.50
N ASN A 176 -27.86 -2.57 4.50
CA ASN A 176 -27.55 -3.71 5.36
C ASN A 176 -27.62 -3.32 6.85
N GLY A 177 -27.12 -2.14 7.22
CA GLY A 177 -27.29 -1.56 8.54
C GLY A 177 -28.75 -1.46 8.98
N ILE A 178 -29.60 -0.86 8.14
CA ILE A 178 -31.04 -0.71 8.41
C ILE A 178 -31.73 -2.07 8.50
N ARG A 179 -31.43 -2.99 7.57
CA ARG A 179 -31.99 -4.34 7.53
C ARG A 179 -31.64 -5.12 8.81
N SER A 180 -30.40 -5.00 9.30
CA SER A 180 -29.94 -5.67 10.52
C SER A 180 -30.63 -5.18 11.81
N GLN A 181 -31.26 -4.00 11.79
CA GLN A 181 -31.90 -3.37 12.95
C GLN A 181 -33.44 -3.44 12.90
N GLY A 182 -34.00 -4.41 12.18
CA GLY A 182 -35.46 -4.57 12.04
C GLY A 182 -36.06 -3.85 10.84
N GLY A 183 -35.25 -3.60 9.80
CA GLY A 183 -35.69 -3.05 8.51
C GLY A 183 -36.17 -1.60 8.60
N VAL A 184 -36.96 -1.16 7.61
CA VAL A 184 -37.37 0.25 7.46
C VAL A 184 -38.18 0.75 8.67
N GLN A 185 -38.93 -0.12 9.36
CA GLN A 185 -39.81 0.27 10.47
C GLN A 185 -39.05 0.64 11.75
N TYR A 186 -38.03 -0.15 12.12
CA TYR A 186 -37.31 0.04 13.39
C TYR A 186 -35.83 0.39 13.21
N GLY A 187 -35.25 0.13 12.05
CA GLY A 187 -33.82 0.29 11.78
C GLY A 187 -33.43 1.61 11.12
N MET A 188 -34.39 2.45 10.68
CA MET A 188 -34.07 3.66 9.92
C MET A 188 -33.15 4.63 10.68
N TRP A 189 -33.18 4.65 12.02
CA TRP A 189 -32.28 5.47 12.83
C TRP A 189 -30.80 5.15 12.59
N SER A 190 -30.47 3.92 12.18
CA SER A 190 -29.09 3.52 11.92
C SER A 190 -28.49 4.23 10.72
N SER A 191 -29.32 4.75 9.80
CA SER A 191 -28.88 5.59 8.66
C SER A 191 -28.09 6.82 9.11
N ILE A 192 -28.37 7.34 10.31
CA ILE A 192 -27.69 8.53 10.85
C ILE A 192 -26.19 8.26 11.01
N TYR A 193 -25.79 7.06 11.43
CA TYR A 193 -24.38 6.68 11.54
C TYR A 193 -23.67 6.82 10.19
N PHE A 194 -24.28 6.28 9.12
CA PHE A 194 -23.69 6.30 7.77
C PHE A 194 -23.66 7.70 7.17
N ILE A 195 -24.75 8.48 7.33
CA ILE A 195 -24.82 9.86 6.83
C ILE A 195 -23.76 10.74 7.51
N VAL A 196 -23.63 10.64 8.85
CA VAL A 196 -22.62 11.38 9.62
C VAL A 196 -21.22 10.95 9.19
N LEU A 197 -20.97 9.65 9.06
CA LEU A 197 -19.69 9.12 8.62
C LEU A 197 -19.30 9.65 7.23
N THR A 198 -20.21 9.59 6.26
CA THR A 198 -19.95 10.08 4.90
C THR A 198 -19.73 11.60 4.88
N LEU A 199 -20.56 12.38 5.58
CA LEU A 199 -20.47 13.84 5.56
C LEU A 199 -19.20 14.35 6.24
N PHE A 200 -18.95 13.93 7.48
CA PHE A 200 -17.77 14.38 8.22
C PHE A 200 -16.49 13.74 7.67
N GLY A 201 -16.56 12.49 7.24
CA GLY A 201 -15.44 11.80 6.61
C GLY A 201 -14.97 12.48 5.33
N ASN A 202 -15.90 12.79 4.43
CA ASN A 202 -15.58 13.51 3.19
C ASN A 202 -15.10 14.94 3.44
N TYR A 203 -15.64 15.61 4.46
CA TYR A 203 -15.12 16.92 4.89
C TYR A 203 -13.67 16.83 5.38
N THR A 204 -13.34 15.83 6.20
CA THR A 204 -11.96 15.59 6.64
C THR A 204 -11.06 15.29 5.45
N LEU A 205 -11.47 14.41 4.52
CA LEU A 205 -10.71 14.10 3.30
C LEU A 205 -10.46 15.35 2.44
N LEU A 206 -11.48 16.17 2.23
CA LEU A 206 -11.36 17.41 1.47
C LEU A 206 -10.37 18.38 2.12
N ASN A 207 -10.39 18.50 3.44
CA ASN A 207 -9.38 19.29 4.16
C ASN A 207 -7.97 18.72 4.02
N VAL A 208 -7.82 17.39 3.92
CA VAL A 208 -6.52 16.77 3.62
C VAL A 208 -6.05 17.15 2.23
N PHE A 209 -6.90 17.05 1.22
CA PHE A 209 -6.54 17.44 -0.16
C PHE A 209 -6.19 18.92 -0.27
N LEU A 210 -6.97 19.81 0.35
CA LEU A 210 -6.73 21.25 0.35
C LEU A 210 -5.45 21.65 1.09
N ALA A 211 -5.03 20.89 2.11
CA ALA A 211 -3.79 21.16 2.82
C ALA A 211 -2.53 20.71 2.06
N ILE A 212 -2.68 19.88 1.02
CA ILE A 212 -1.60 19.33 0.20
C ILE A 212 -1.43 20.10 -1.12
N ALA A 213 -2.55 20.53 -1.72
CA ALA A 213 -2.60 21.28 -2.97
C ALA A 213 -2.15 22.74 -2.80
#